data_AF-A0A7S4NFB1-F1
#
_entry.id   AF-A0A7S4NFB1-F1
#
_cell.length_a   1.000
_cell.length_b   1.000
_cell.length_c   1.000
_cell.angle_alpha   90.00
_cell.angle_beta   90.00
_cell.angle_gamma   90.00
#
_symmetry.space_group_name_H-M   'P 1'
#
loop_
_entity.id
_entity.type
_entity.pdbx_description
1 polymer ?
#
loop_
_entity_poly.entity_id
_entity_poly.type
_entity_poly.pdbx_seq_one_letter_code
_entity_poly.pdbx_strand_id
1 'polypeptide(L)'
;VIMVASSMVSSAMFVAQMAFYNRVSDQRIGGTYMTMLNTFSNLGGQWPGTVVLALKGFIEKSPGLDSFTLCCGISAVLGGVWLLLMAPLVTNLQERPIKAWHAS
;
A
#
# COMPACT_ATOMS: atom_id res chain seq x y z
N VAL A 1 -25.15 3.24 -2.70
CA VAL A 1 -24.28 3.63 -3.84
C VAL A 1 -22.82 3.79 -3.40
N ILE A 2 -22.50 4.66 -2.44
CA ILE A 2 -21.11 4.87 -1.97
C ILE A 2 -20.47 3.56 -1.47
N MET A 3 -21.16 2.78 -0.62
CA MET A 3 -20.61 1.51 -0.12
C MET A 3 -20.31 0.50 -1.24
N VAL A 4 -21.21 0.39 -2.22
CA VAL A 4 -21.05 -0.52 -3.37
C VAL A 4 -19.86 -0.08 -4.22
N ALA A 5 -19.73 1.22 -4.50
CA ALA A 5 -18.59 1.76 -5.22
C ALA A 5 -17.27 1.50 -4.47
N SER A 6 -17.23 1.69 -3.15
CA SER A 6 -16.06 1.39 -2.32
C SER A 6 -15.68 -0.09 -2.38
N SER A 7 -16.64 -1.00 -2.32
CA SER A 7 -16.39 -2.45 -2.44
C SER A 7 -15.84 -2.81 -3.82
N MET A 8 -16.38 -2.23 -4.90
CA MET A 8 -15.89 -2.46 -6.25
C MET A 8 -14.44 -1.99 -6.44
N VAL A 9 -14.11 -0.80 -5.93
CA VAL A 9 -12.75 -0.26 -5.97
C VAL A 9 -11.79 -1.16 -5.20
N SER A 10 -12.18 -1.62 -4.00
CA SER A 10 -11.38 -2.54 -3.20
C SER A 10 -11.13 -3.88 -3.92
N SER A 11 -12.15 -4.46 -4.55
CA SER A 11 -12.01 -5.68 -5.35
C SER A 11 -11.11 -5.47 -6.57
N ALA A 12 -11.24 -4.34 -7.27
CA ALA A 12 -10.39 -4.01 -8.41
C ALA A 12 -8.91 -3.85 -8.01
N MET A 13 -8.64 -3.17 -6.89
CA MET A 13 -7.29 -3.04 -6.34
C MET A 13 -6.69 -4.39 -5.97
N PHE A 14 -7.48 -5.27 -5.35
CA PHE A 14 -7.03 -6.62 -5.00
C PHE A 14 -6.66 -7.46 -6.23
N VAL A 15 -7.49 -7.43 -7.28
CA VAL A 15 -7.21 -8.15 -8.53
C VAL A 15 -5.97 -7.58 -9.22
N ALA A 16 -5.80 -6.25 -9.26
CA ALA A 16 -4.62 -5.62 -9.83
C ALA A 16 -3.33 -6.01 -9.07
N GLN A 17 -3.39 -6.07 -7.74
CA GLN A 17 -2.27 -6.49 -6.89
C GLN A 17 -1.88 -7.95 -7.14
N MET A 18 -2.86 -8.85 -7.24
CA MET A 18 -2.63 -10.27 -7.52
C MET A 18 -2.06 -10.49 -8.93
N ALA A 19 -2.53 -9.74 -9.92
CA ALA A 19 -1.98 -9.78 -11.27
C ALA A 19 -0.52 -9.32 -11.31
N PHE A 20 -0.16 -8.32 -10.51
CA PHE A 20 1.22 -7.86 -10.35
C PHE A 20 2.11 -8.91 -9.66
N TYR A 21 1.64 -9.50 -8.55
CA TYR A 21 2.39 -10.56 -7.85
C TYR A 21 2.66 -11.76 -8.75
N ASN A 22 1.70 -12.14 -9.58
CA ASN A 22 1.86 -13.23 -10.53
C ASN A 22 2.87 -12.89 -11.64
N ARG A 23 2.98 -11.61 -12.04
CA ARG A 23 3.96 -11.15 -13.03
C ARG A 23 5.38 -11.06 -12.49
N VAL A 24 5.55 -10.75 -11.20
CA VAL A 24 6.85 -10.61 -10.53
C VAL A 24 7.37 -11.96 -10.02
N SER A 25 6.48 -12.91 -9.73
CA SER A 25 6.86 -14.23 -9.20
C SER A 25 7.40 -15.13 -10.32
N ASP A 26 8.65 -15.56 -10.20
CA ASP A 26 9.31 -16.47 -11.15
C ASP A 26 8.57 -17.82 -11.23
N GLN A 27 8.46 -18.42 -12.42
CA GLN A 27 7.81 -19.72 -12.62
C GLN A 27 8.51 -20.87 -11.86
N ARG A 28 9.80 -20.73 -11.53
CA ARG A 28 10.59 -21.80 -10.90
C ARG A 28 10.48 -21.86 -9.36
N ILE A 29 10.24 -20.71 -8.70
CA ILE A 29 10.07 -20.59 -7.23
C ILE A 29 8.83 -19.70 -6.90
N GLY A 30 7.86 -19.66 -7.79
CA GLY A 30 6.75 -18.70 -7.74
C GLY A 30 5.86 -18.83 -6.51
N GLY A 31 5.71 -20.05 -5.98
CA GLY A 31 4.93 -20.29 -4.75
C GLY A 31 5.50 -19.58 -3.52
N THR A 32 6.82 -19.55 -3.36
CA THR A 32 7.48 -18.89 -2.22
C THR A 32 7.43 -17.37 -2.37
N TYR A 33 7.64 -16.84 -3.57
CA TYR A 33 7.53 -15.40 -3.83
C TYR A 33 6.10 -14.88 -3.66
N MET A 34 5.09 -15.60 -4.19
CA MET A 34 3.67 -15.25 -3.98
C MET A 34 3.30 -15.24 -2.50
N THR A 35 3.79 -16.23 -1.72
CA THR A 35 3.53 -16.31 -0.28
C THR A 35 4.20 -15.17 0.48
N MET A 36 5.47 -14.86 0.16
CA MET A 36 6.20 -13.76 0.79
C MET A 36 5.56 -12.40 0.47
N LEU A 37 5.18 -12.18 -0.79
CA LEU A 37 4.48 -10.97 -1.22
C LEU A 37 3.11 -10.84 -0.53
N ASN A 38 2.39 -11.95 -0.34
CA ASN A 38 1.14 -11.95 0.41
C ASN A 38 1.35 -11.62 1.89
N THR A 39 2.43 -12.10 2.52
CA THR A 39 2.81 -11.72 3.88
C THR A 39 3.11 -10.22 3.99
N PHE A 40 3.89 -9.68 3.06
CA PHE A 40 4.14 -8.24 3.00
C PHE A 40 2.87 -7.43 2.75
N SER A 41 1.95 -7.92 1.91
CA SER A 41 0.65 -7.27 1.66
C SER A 41 -0.20 -7.23 2.92
N ASN A 42 -0.28 -8.33 3.66
CA ASN A 42 -1.08 -8.42 4.89
C ASN A 42 -0.47 -7.57 6.02
N LEU A 43 0.86 -7.53 6.14
CA LEU A 43 1.56 -6.63 7.07
C LEU A 43 1.36 -5.16 6.67
N GLY A 44 1.42 -4.89 5.35
CA GLY A 44 1.15 -3.62 4.70
C GLY A 44 -0.26 -3.07 4.93
N GLY A 45 -1.25 -3.93 5.14
CA GLY A 45 -2.62 -3.51 5.46
C GLY A 45 -2.84 -3.15 6.94
N GLN A 46 -2.02 -3.68 7.85
CA GLN A 46 -2.23 -3.56 9.29
C GLN A 46 -1.39 -2.46 9.96
N TRP A 47 -0.22 -2.12 9.41
CA TRP A 47 0.66 -1.09 9.98
C TRP A 47 0.05 0.33 10.09
N PRO A 48 -0.88 0.79 9.23
CA PRO A 48 -1.42 2.15 9.38
C PRO A 48 -2.18 2.32 10.70
N GLY A 49 -2.90 1.27 11.13
CA GLY A 49 -3.67 1.29 12.38
C GLY A 49 -2.77 1.37 13.61
N THR A 50 -1.65 0.65 13.63
CA THR A 50 -0.71 0.69 14.76
C THR A 50 0.03 2.03 14.83
N VAL A 51 0.37 2.61 13.69
CA VAL A 51 1.01 3.94 13.61
C VAL A 51 0.07 5.06 14.07
N VAL A 52 -1.19 5.06 13.63
CA VAL A 52 -2.19 6.06 14.05
C VAL A 52 -2.44 5.98 15.56
N LEU A 53 -2.53 4.76 16.12
CA LEU A 53 -2.72 4.58 17.56
C LEU A 53 -1.52 5.08 18.37
N ALA A 54 -0.29 4.81 17.91
CA ALA A 54 0.92 5.31 18.53
C ALA A 54 0.98 6.86 18.49
N LEU A 55 0.70 7.46 17.31
CA LEU A 55 0.65 8.92 17.13
C LEU A 55 -0.38 9.58 18.03
N LYS A 56 -1.58 9.00 18.16
CA LYS A 56 -2.62 9.51 19.07
C LYS A 56 -2.08 9.66 20.50
N GLY A 57 -1.36 8.66 21.00
CA GLY A 57 -0.78 8.70 22.35
C GLY A 57 0.27 9.79 22.56
N PHE A 58 0.98 10.18 21.50
CA PHE A 58 1.92 11.32 21.55
C PHE A 58 1.21 12.68 21.47
N ILE A 59 0.17 12.78 20.65
CA ILE A 59 -0.54 14.04 20.38
C ILE A 59 -1.39 14.47 21.59
N GLU A 60 -2.01 13.51 22.29
CA GLU A 60 -2.86 13.77 23.45
C GLU A 60 -2.11 14.42 24.64
N LYS A 61 -0.77 14.40 24.60
CA LYS A 61 0.09 15.03 25.61
C LYS A 61 0.27 16.56 25.41
N SER A 62 -0.17 17.12 24.27
CA SER A 62 -0.15 18.57 24.00
C SER A 62 -1.54 19.20 24.15
N PRO A 63 -1.73 20.15 25.08
CA PRO A 63 -3.00 20.84 25.22
C PRO A 63 -3.19 21.85 24.08
N GLY A 64 -4.29 21.73 23.34
CA GLY A 64 -4.76 22.77 22.40
C GLY A 64 -4.84 22.39 20.92
N LEU A 65 -4.54 21.15 20.53
CA LEU A 65 -4.63 20.71 19.14
C LEU A 65 -5.48 19.44 19.00
N ASP A 66 -6.54 19.53 18.19
CA ASP A 66 -7.45 18.41 17.97
C ASP A 66 -6.74 17.26 17.25
N SER A 67 -6.60 16.12 17.94
CA SER A 67 -5.96 14.91 17.41
C SER A 67 -6.57 14.44 16.09
N PHE A 68 -7.87 14.67 15.90
CA PHE A 68 -8.59 14.33 14.67
C PHE A 68 -8.08 15.14 13.47
N THR A 69 -8.04 16.46 13.59
CA THR A 69 -7.63 17.36 12.50
C THR A 69 -6.16 17.16 12.12
N LEU A 70 -5.29 16.94 13.11
CA LEU A 70 -3.88 16.67 12.87
C LEU A 70 -3.64 15.31 12.21
N CYS A 71 -4.33 14.25 12.66
CA CYS A 71 -4.24 12.93 12.04
C CYS A 71 -4.76 12.95 10.59
N CYS A 72 -5.86 13.66 10.33
CA CYS A 72 -6.40 13.85 8.98
C CYS A 72 -5.42 14.66 8.10
N GLY A 73 -4.80 15.71 8.62
CA GLY A 73 -3.80 16.49 7.91
C GLY A 73 -2.56 15.67 7.54
N ILE A 74 -2.00 14.93 8.50
CA ILE A 74 -0.83 14.07 8.29
C ILE A 74 -1.14 12.96 7.28
N SER A 75 -2.29 12.29 7.41
CA SER A 75 -2.68 11.23 6.47
C SER A 75 -2.94 11.75 5.05
N ALA A 76 -3.52 12.94 4.89
CA ALA A 76 -3.71 13.57 3.60
C ALA A 76 -2.37 13.94 2.94
N VAL A 77 -1.43 14.50 3.70
CA VAL A 77 -0.09 14.83 3.21
C VAL A 77 0.68 13.56 2.85
N LEU A 78 0.69 12.55 3.72
CA LEU A 78 1.35 11.27 3.43
C LEU A 78 0.76 10.58 2.18
N GLY A 79 -0.56 10.59 2.03
CA GLY A 79 -1.23 10.06 0.84
C GLY A 79 -0.87 10.83 -0.43
N GLY A 80 -0.87 12.17 -0.38
CA GLY A 80 -0.47 13.02 -1.50
C GLY A 80 0.99 12.79 -1.91
N VAL A 81 1.92 12.78 -0.94
CA VAL A 81 3.34 12.52 -1.17
C VAL A 81 3.55 11.12 -1.73
N TRP A 82 2.87 10.10 -1.19
CA TRP A 82 2.95 8.73 -1.69
C TRP A 82 2.53 8.63 -3.15
N LEU A 83 1.41 9.26 -3.54
CA LEU A 83 0.96 9.25 -4.93
C LEU A 83 1.96 9.93 -5.88
N LEU A 84 2.54 11.06 -5.48
CA LEU A 84 3.54 11.77 -6.27
C LEU A 84 4.85 10.97 -6.44
N LEU A 85 5.26 10.23 -5.41
CA LEU A 85 6.47 9.40 -5.45
C LEU A 85 6.23 8.06 -6.18
N MET A 86 5.07 7.45 -5.99
CA MET A 86 4.77 6.14 -6.58
C MET A 86 4.37 6.22 -8.04
N ALA A 87 3.75 7.32 -8.49
CA ALA A 87 3.39 7.49 -9.90
C ALA A 87 4.58 7.28 -10.86
N PRO A 88 5.74 7.95 -10.71
CA PRO A 88 6.89 7.69 -11.57
C PRO A 88 7.53 6.32 -11.31
N LEU A 89 7.52 5.81 -10.07
CA LEU A 89 8.13 4.52 -9.76
C LEU A 89 7.36 3.36 -10.41
N VAL A 90 6.02 3.42 -10.40
CA VAL A 90 5.15 2.40 -11.00
C VAL A 90 5.27 2.42 -12.52
N THR A 91 5.31 3.59 -13.16
CA THR A 91 5.50 3.66 -14.63
C THR A 91 6.87 3.14 -15.03
N ASN A 92 7.94 3.53 -14.31
CA ASN A 92 9.29 3.02 -14.56
C ASN A 92 9.39 1.49 -14.36
N LEU A 93 8.67 0.91 -13.41
CA LEU A 93 8.62 -0.55 -13.23
C LEU A 93 7.82 -1.20 -14.36
N GLN A 94 6.69 -0.63 -14.77
CA GLN A 94 5.86 -1.19 -15.85
C GLN A 94 6.59 -1.29 -17.19
N GLU A 95 7.49 -0.35 -17.49
CA GLU A 95 8.29 -0.31 -18.72
C GLU A 95 9.45 -1.32 -18.73
N ARG A 96 9.80 -1.94 -17.59
CA ARG A 96 10.89 -2.93 -17.56
C ARG A 96 10.51 -4.20 -18.33
N PRO A 97 11.39 -4.68 -19.24
CA PRO A 97 11.14 -5.90 -19.99
C PRO A 97 11.00 -7.11 -19.05
N ILE A 98 10.07 -8.02 -19.36
CA ILE A 98 9.75 -9.18 -18.49
C ILE A 98 10.99 -10.00 -18.10
N LYS A 99 11.99 -10.06 -18.99
CA LYS A 99 13.26 -10.77 -18.77
C LYS A 99 14.09 -10.20 -17.61
N ALA A 100 13.94 -8.93 -17.26
CA ALA A 100 14.62 -8.29 -16.13
C ALA A 100 13.96 -8.60 -14.78
N TRP A 101 12.75 -9.18 -14.79
CA TRP A 101 12.01 -9.58 -13.60
C TRP A 101 12.27 -11.04 -13.20
N HIS A 102 12.83 -11.84 -14.12
CA HIS A 102 13.24 -13.20 -13.84
C HIS A 102 14.63 -13.15 -13.22
N ALA A 103 14.80 -13.71 -12.02
CA ALA A 103 16.14 -13.92 -11.49
C ALA A 103 16.80 -14.97 -12.39
N SER A 104 17.89 -14.58 -13.06
CA SER A 104 18.71 -15.41 -13.94
C SER A 104 18.83 -16.87 -13.52
#